data_AF-A0A351IPH3-F1
#
_entry.id   AF-A0A351IPH3-F1
#
_cell.length_a   1.000
_cell.length_b   1.000
_cell.length_c   1.000
_cell.angle_alpha   90.00
_cell.angle_beta   90.00
_cell.angle_gamma   90.00
#
_symmetry.space_group_name_H-M   'P 1'
#
loop_
_entity.id
_entity.type
_entity.pdbx_description
1 polymer ?
#
loop_
_entity_poly.entity_id
_entity_poly.type
_entity_poly.pdbx_seq_one_letter_code
_entity_poly.pdbx_strand_id
1 'polypeptide(L)' 'MRILDNESDNKLDNVSLYLTKEEVLQLRKYVNKLLENPQLQHVHFSSKDYQKEITICLYDENELSNFDKRSKILIREDK' A
#
# COMPACT_ATOMS: atom_id res chain seq x y z
N MET A 1 -9.92 5.53 0.25
CA MET A 1 -8.54 5.08 0.56
C MET A 1 -8.63 4.20 1.78
N ARG A 2 -7.97 3.05 1.79
CA ARG A 2 -8.12 2.03 2.82
C ARG A 2 -6.74 1.83 3.44
N ILE A 3 -6.61 1.94 4.76
CA ILE A 3 -5.32 1.84 5.47
C ILE A 3 -5.41 0.67 6.45
N LEU A 4 -4.42 -0.21 6.39
CA LEU A 4 -4.29 -1.39 7.23
C LEU A 4 -2.99 -1.30 8.03
N ASP A 5 -3.08 -1.52 9.34
CA ASP A 5 -1.93 -1.90 10.15
C ASP A 5 -1.71 -3.41 10.00
N ASN A 6 -0.63 -3.79 9.30
CA ASN A 6 -0.31 -5.20 9.03
C ASN A 6 0.13 -5.98 10.28
N GLU A 7 0.52 -5.31 11.37
CA GLU A 7 0.92 -6.00 12.61
C GLU A 7 -0.29 -6.32 13.48
N SER A 8 -1.16 -5.32 13.71
CA SER A 8 -2.32 -5.48 14.59
C SER A 8 -3.60 -5.92 13.88
N ASP A 9 -3.55 -6.01 12.55
CA ASP A 9 -4.69 -6.30 11.68
C ASP A 9 -5.85 -5.28 11.80
N ASN A 10 -5.55 -4.09 12.31
CA ASN A 10 -6.54 -3.04 12.51
C ASN A 10 -6.63 -2.11 11.29
N LYS A 11 -7.86 -1.70 10.98
CA LYS A 11 -8.09 -0.58 10.08
C LYS A 11 -7.61 0.70 10.76
N LEU A 12 -6.95 1.58 9.99
CA LEU A 12 -6.66 2.95 10.42
C LEU A 12 -7.51 3.94 9.62
N ASP A 13 -8.06 4.96 10.29
CA ASP A 13 -8.78 6.05 9.62
C ASP A 13 -7.84 7.16 9.13
N ASN A 14 -6.64 7.24 9.68
CA ASN A 14 -5.62 8.19 9.27
C ASN A 14 -4.20 7.64 9.49
N VAL A 15 -3.24 8.16 8.71
CA VAL A 15 -1.81 7.88 8.87
C VAL A 15 -1.01 9.11 8.41
N SER A 16 0.11 9.39 9.06
CA SER A 16 1.05 10.43 8.64
C SER A 16 2.38 9.80 8.27
N LEU A 17 2.91 10.16 7.09
CA LEU A 17 4.20 9.67 6.60
C LEU A 17 5.23 10.80 6.66
N TYR A 18 6.31 10.57 7.42
CA TYR A 18 7.42 11.49 7.54
C TYR A 18 8.56 11.00 6.65
N LEU A 19 8.70 11.63 5.48
CA LEU A 19 9.63 11.20 4.45
C LEU A 19 10.66 12.29 4.17
N THR A 20 11.90 11.86 3.98
CA THR A 20 12.95 12.70 3.39
C THR A 20 12.66 12.95 1.90
N LYS A 21 13.36 13.92 1.31
CA LYS A 21 13.24 14.20 -0.13
C LYS A 21 13.57 12.97 -0.99
N GLU A 22 14.57 12.18 -0.61
CA GLU A 22 14.98 10.98 -1.34
C GLU A 22 13.90 9.90 -1.29
N GLU A 23 13.32 9.70 -0.11
CA GLU A 23 12.19 8.79 0.12
C GLU A 23 10.95 9.19 -0.69
N VAL A 24 10.64 10.49 -0.77
CA VAL A 24 9.55 10.98 -1.63
C VAL A 24 9.83 10.69 -3.12
N LEU A 25 11.07 10.84 -3.58
CA LEU A 25 11.45 10.53 -4.97
C LEU A 25 11.34 9.03 -5.27
N GLN A 26 11.73 8.18 -4.32
CA GLN A 26 11.59 6.73 -4.43
C GLN A 26 10.12 6.32 -4.45
N LEU A 27 9.31 6.86 -3.54
CA LEU A 27 7.87 6.65 -3.50
C LEU A 27 7.22 7.01 -4.85
N ARG A 28 7.54 8.19 -5.40
CA ARG A 28 7.06 8.61 -6.72
C ARG A 28 7.41 7.59 -7.81
N LYS A 29 8.66 7.11 -7.82
CA LYS A 29 9.10 6.08 -8.79
C LYS A 29 8.30 4.78 -8.64
N TYR A 30 8.02 4.35 -7.42
CA TYR A 30 7.27 3.13 -7.16
C TYR A 30 5.80 3.25 -7.54
N VAL A 31 5.16 4.38 -7.24
CA VAL A 31 3.78 4.66 -7.68
C VAL A 31 3.70 4.70 -9.21
N ASN A 32 4.64 5.37 -9.89
CA ASN A 32 4.67 5.35 -11.36
C ASN A 32 4.81 3.93 -11.91
N LYS A 33 5.66 3.09 -11.28
CA LYS A 33 5.82 1.69 -11.68
C LYS A 33 4.51 0.89 -11.58
N LEU A 34 3.69 1.14 -10.55
CA LEU A 34 2.37 0.52 -10.41
C LEU A 34 1.42 0.96 -11.55
N LEU A 35 1.44 2.24 -11.90
CA LEU A 35 0.60 2.77 -12.99
C LEU A 35 1.01 2.24 -14.37
N GLU A 36 2.30 2.03 -14.59
CA GLU A 36 2.85 1.60 -15.88
C GLU A 36 2.81 0.07 -16.09
N ASN A 37 2.68 -0.72 -15.02
CA ASN A 37 2.62 -2.18 -15.08
C ASN A 37 1.32 -2.72 -14.47
N PRO A 38 0.28 -2.97 -15.27
CA PRO A 38 -1.01 -3.51 -14.79
C PRO A 38 -0.89 -4.87 -14.07
N GLN A 39 0.18 -5.62 -14.31
CA GLN A 39 0.45 -6.89 -13.64
C GLN A 39 1.08 -6.72 -12.24
N LEU A 40 1.62 -5.54 -11.94
CA LEU A 40 2.21 -5.23 -10.64
C LEU A 40 1.11 -4.67 -9.73
N GLN A 41 0.70 -5.47 -8.75
CA GLN A 41 -0.42 -5.11 -7.87
C GLN A 41 0.02 -4.33 -6.62
N HIS A 42 1.29 -4.45 -6.22
CA HIS A 42 1.81 -3.76 -5.06
C HIS A 42 3.32 -3.49 -5.16
N VAL A 43 3.79 -2.57 -4.33
CA VAL A 43 5.21 -2.27 -4.11
C VAL A 43 5.45 -2.12 -2.62
N HIS A 44 6.66 -2.50 -2.19
CA HIS A 44 7.14 -2.29 -0.83
C HIS A 44 8.04 -1.06 -0.81
N PHE A 45 7.70 -0.11 0.05
CA PHE A 45 8.48 1.09 0.30
C PHE A 45 9.05 1.01 1.72
N SER A 46 10.35 0.73 1.83
CA SER A 46 11.02 0.48 3.10
C SER A 46 11.99 1.60 3.46
N SER A 47 12.20 1.81 4.76
CA SER A 47 13.27 2.69 5.26
C SER A 47 14.66 2.13 4.89
N LYS A 48 15.69 2.99 4.93
CA LYS A 48 17.06 2.62 4.55
C LYS A 48 17.65 1.46 5.37
N ASP A 49 17.24 1.33 6.63
CA ASP A 49 17.61 0.25 7.57
C ASP A 49 16.67 -0.96 7.52
N TYR A 50 15.66 -0.92 6.64
CA TYR A 50 14.62 -1.94 6.45
C TYR A 50 13.80 -2.26 7.70
N GLN A 51 13.80 -1.38 8.70
CA GLN A 51 13.03 -1.57 9.93
C GLN A 51 11.58 -1.08 9.81
N LYS A 52 11.28 -0.23 8.84
CA LYS A 52 9.92 0.26 8.56
C LYS A 52 9.56 -0.03 7.12
N GLU A 53 8.31 -0.39 6.90
CA GLU A 53 7.80 -0.68 5.56
C GLU A 53 6.37 -0.17 5.39
N ILE A 54 6.09 0.33 4.19
CA ILE A 54 4.74 0.64 3.72
C ILE A 54 4.52 -0.17 2.45
N THR A 55 3.51 -1.03 2.46
CA THR A 55 3.02 -1.68 1.24
C THR A 55 1.99 -0.78 0.57
N ILE A 56 2.21 -0.48 -0.71
CA ILE A 56 1.27 0.33 -1.51
C ILE A 56 0.69 -0.57 -2.58
N CYS A 57 -0.63 -0.72 -2.55
CA CYS A 57 -1.37 -1.58 -3.47
C CYS A 57 -2.17 -0.74 -4.45
N LEU A 58 -2.11 -1.09 -5.73
CA LEU A 58 -3.06 -0.64 -6.75
C LEU A 58 -4.05 -1.78 -6.99
N TYR A 59 -5.33 -1.52 -6.80
CA TYR A 59 -6.38 -2.52 -6.93
C TYR A 59 -7.56 -2.00 -7.74
N ASP A 60 -8.27 -2.93 -8.39
CA ASP A 60 -9.58 -2.70 -9.01
C ASP A 60 -10.64 -3.25 -8.06
N GLU A 61 -11.65 -2.45 -7.72
CA GLU A 61 -12.76 -2.87 -6.86
C GLU A 61 -13.54 -4.08 -7.42
N ASN A 62 -13.46 -4.30 -8.74
CA ASN A 62 -14.10 -5.43 -9.42
C ASN A 62 -13.23 -6.69 -9.47
N GLU A 63 -11.91 -6.57 -9.27
CA GLU A 63 -10.95 -7.68 -9.40
C GLU A 63 -10.04 -7.76 -8.18
N LEU A 64 -10.52 -8.49 -7.16
CA LEU A 64 -9.82 -8.65 -5.89
C LEU A 64 -9.23 -10.04 -5.69
N SER A 65 -9.27 -10.94 -6.69
CA SER A 65 -8.96 -12.38 -6.48
C SER A 65 -7.58 -12.61 -5.85
N ASN A 66 -6.59 -11.82 -6.24
CA ASN A 66 -5.20 -11.92 -5.80
C ASN A 66 -4.90 -11.33 -4.40
N PHE A 67 -5.86 -10.65 -3.77
CA PHE A 67 -5.69 -10.13 -2.42
C PHE A 67 -6.00 -11.21 -1.37
N ASP A 68 -5.37 -11.11 -0.21
CA ASP A 68 -5.69 -11.98 0.92
C ASP A 68 -7.11 -11.68 1.47
N LYS A 69 -7.61 -12.57 2.33
CA LYS A 69 -8.97 -12.47 2.87
C LYS A 69 -9.21 -11.16 3.63
N ARG A 70 -8.22 -10.69 4.38
CA ARG A 70 -8.34 -9.51 5.23
C ARG A 70 -8.35 -8.23 4.40
N SER A 71 -7.45 -8.12 3.42
CA SER A 71 -7.45 -7.01 2.47
C SER A 71 -8.79 -6.91 1.73
N LYS A 72 -9.37 -8.06 1.31
CA LYS A 72 -10.70 -8.11 0.71
C LYS A 72 -11.81 -7.58 1.63
N ILE A 73 -11.77 -7.95 2.92
CA ILE A 73 -12.71 -7.46 3.94
C ILE A 73 -12.58 -5.94 4.08
N LEU A 74 -11.36 -5.45 4.26
CA LEU A 74 -11.09 -4.02 4.39
C LEU A 74 -11.62 -3.25 3.18
N ILE A 75 -11.29 -3.68 1.96
CA ILE A 75 -11.72 -3.00 0.72
C ILE A 75 -13.25 -2.96 0.58
N ARG A 76 -13.96 -4.00 1.01
CA ARG A 76 -15.42 -4.10 0.84
C ARG A 76 -16.22 -3.38 1.92
N GLU A 77 -15.73 -3.39 3.15
CA GLU A 77 -16.45 -2.87 4.32
C GLU A 77 -16.09 -1.42 4.64
N ASP A 78 -14.89 -0.97 4.24
CA ASP A 78 -14.43 0.40 4.39
C ASP A 78 -14.76 1.24 3.14
N LYS A 79 -16.02 1.67 3.05
CA LYS A 79 -16.56 2.50 1.96
C LYS A 79 -16.57 3.98 2.29
#